data_AF-A0A7C6QAY4-F1
#
_entry.id   AF-A0A7C6QAY4-F1
#
_cell.length_a   1.000
_cell.length_b   1.000
_cell.length_c   1.000
_cell.angle_alpha   90.00
_cell.angle_beta   90.00
_cell.angle_gamma   90.00
#
_symmetry.space_group_name_H-M   'P 1'
#
loop_
_entity.id
_entity.type
_entity.pdbx_description
1 polymer ?
#
loop_
_entity_poly.entity_id
_entity_poly.type
_entity_poly.pdbx_seq_one_letter_code
_entity_poly.pdbx_strand_id
1 'polypeptide(L)'
;MVYNNPNSPRQKMINLMYLVFIAMLALNVSSDVLNGFDIVGDSLNNSSDNMHTRNQLIMGELEKYNVQNREKAGEWYDKGIQVKKMSDSLVDYMEGLKMMMVKEADGKKGDANKIKNKDNLDAASVVMLSPSTRRGSKLRTNIRSYRQTVTELIHDPNRREIIENNLGTAPSKRSDPNKNWEESLFENMPVSAAVAILSKIQNDVRSSEGEALNSLLNSVDVSDFRVNQINAYVIPESKVIIQGGTYNARIVLSAEDSTQTPNIFVNGKSLDPSAKGLFSAVNTGTGTFPVEGYIEMAGGDGSIMRRPFSDSYTVIEPMATIAPTLMNVLYAGIENEISISVPGITPQDVTATMTNGSLVRKGNLWVAKPLAAGRDATISISARTGSQIRQLAAKSFHVRALPNPTPYIEYTDVNGNPVMFKGGGLSKSVLVNAPGIKAAIDDGILNIPFQVTGFRTVFFDSMGNAIPEISNGSRFSERQKEQIRRLQHGKYFYISGVKATGPDGLEREIAVIEVRVN
;
A
#
# COMPACT_ATOMS: atom_id res chain seq x y z
N MET A 1 -63.69 102.93 10.88
CA MET A 1 -62.61 102.00 10.46
C MET A 1 -61.73 101.75 11.68
N VAL A 2 -61.90 100.61 12.35
CA VAL A 2 -61.03 100.25 13.48
C VAL A 2 -59.71 99.76 12.90
N TYR A 3 -58.65 100.53 13.12
CA TYR A 3 -57.30 100.23 12.67
C TYR A 3 -56.82 98.95 13.38
N ASN A 4 -56.66 97.87 12.61
CA ASN A 4 -56.11 96.61 13.11
C ASN A 4 -54.61 96.82 13.32
N ASN A 5 -54.20 97.26 14.51
CA ASN A 5 -52.81 97.56 14.84
C ASN A 5 -52.00 96.24 14.87
N PRO A 6 -51.04 96.01 13.96
CA PRO A 6 -50.30 94.75 13.85
C PRO A 6 -49.48 94.39 15.12
N ASN A 7 -49.30 95.36 16.02
CA ASN A 7 -48.48 95.25 17.22
C ASN A 7 -49.29 95.21 18.54
N SER A 8 -50.60 94.93 18.49
CA SER A 8 -51.38 94.73 19.72
C SER A 8 -50.83 93.54 20.53
N PRO A 9 -50.79 93.59 21.87
CA PRO A 9 -50.33 92.48 22.71
C PRO A 9 -51.04 91.15 22.40
N ARG A 10 -52.32 91.23 21.99
CA ARG A 10 -53.11 90.08 21.55
C ARG A 10 -52.61 89.48 20.23
N GLN A 11 -52.29 90.30 19.23
CA GLN A 11 -51.68 89.82 17.98
C GLN A 11 -50.30 89.19 18.23
N LYS A 12 -49.50 89.75 19.14
CA LYS A 12 -48.20 89.18 19.52
C LYS A 12 -48.33 87.83 20.20
N MET A 13 -49.32 87.64 21.10
CA MET A 13 -49.62 86.32 21.67
C MET A 13 -50.09 85.32 20.62
N ILE A 14 -50.96 85.73 19.68
CA ILE A 14 -51.44 84.86 18.61
C ILE A 14 -50.28 84.46 17.69
N ASN A 15 -49.42 85.40 17.30
CA ASN A 15 -48.25 85.12 16.48
C ASN A 15 -47.25 84.23 17.21
N LEU A 16 -47.02 84.42 18.52
CA LEU A 16 -46.18 83.55 19.33
C LEU A 16 -46.77 82.13 19.40
N MET A 17 -48.08 81.99 19.61
CA MET A 17 -48.74 80.68 19.60
C MET A 17 -48.64 80.00 18.23
N TYR A 18 -48.84 80.72 17.13
CA TYR A 18 -48.66 80.16 15.79
C TYR A 18 -47.21 79.71 15.55
N LEU A 19 -46.23 80.48 16.01
CA LEU A 19 -44.82 80.15 15.86
C LEU A 19 -44.44 78.93 16.71
N VAL A 20 -44.95 78.84 17.94
CA VAL A 20 -44.81 77.66 18.81
C VAL A 20 -45.52 76.45 18.21
N PHE A 21 -46.70 76.60 17.62
CA PHE A 21 -47.46 75.51 17.00
C PHE A 21 -46.79 75.00 15.72
N ILE A 22 -46.28 75.90 14.87
CA ILE A 22 -45.50 75.55 13.69
C ILE A 22 -44.18 74.88 14.11
N ALA A 23 -43.52 75.38 15.17
CA ALA A 23 -42.33 74.74 15.72
C ALA A 23 -42.62 73.35 16.30
N MET A 24 -43.74 73.15 17.00
CA MET A 24 -44.17 71.84 17.52
C MET A 24 -44.51 70.86 16.38
N LEU A 25 -45.24 71.31 15.35
CA LEU A 25 -45.51 70.49 14.17
C LEU A 25 -44.23 70.14 13.40
N ALA A 26 -43.24 71.04 13.37
CA ALA A 26 -41.96 70.81 12.74
C ALA A 26 -41.02 69.89 13.55
N LEU A 27 -41.17 69.85 14.88
CA LEU A 27 -40.43 68.94 15.76
C LEU A 27 -40.97 67.51 15.71
N ASN A 28 -42.26 67.34 15.40
CA ASN A 28 -42.86 66.02 15.24
C ASN A 28 -42.49 65.43 13.87
N VAL A 29 -42.09 64.16 13.89
CA VAL A 29 -41.74 63.42 12.67
C VAL A 29 -43.01 63.14 11.86
N SER A 30 -42.94 63.28 10.54
CA SER A 30 -44.07 62.95 9.64
C SER A 30 -44.53 61.50 9.82
N SER A 31 -45.85 61.28 9.83
CA SER A 31 -46.47 59.95 9.94
C SER A 31 -46.00 58.98 8.86
N ASP A 32 -45.70 59.50 7.65
CA ASP A 32 -45.23 58.67 6.54
C ASP A 32 -43.81 58.14 6.77
N VAL A 33 -42.96 58.95 7.42
CA VAL A 33 -41.59 58.53 7.80
C VAL A 33 -41.66 57.46 8.89
N LEU A 34 -42.57 57.61 9.86
CA LEU A 34 -42.77 56.62 10.93
C LEU A 34 -43.32 55.29 10.39
N ASN A 35 -44.24 55.34 9.43
CA ASN A 35 -44.71 54.14 8.72
C ASN A 35 -43.59 53.48 7.90
N GLY A 36 -42.66 54.26 7.36
CA GLY A 36 -41.46 53.74 6.70
C GLY A 36 -40.60 52.89 7.63
N PHE A 37 -40.44 53.27 8.90
CA PHE A 37 -39.71 52.45 9.87
C PHE A 37 -40.39 51.12 10.17
N ASP A 38 -41.73 51.07 10.21
CA ASP A 38 -42.45 49.82 10.40
C ASP A 38 -42.24 48.85 9.22
N ILE A 39 -42.31 49.36 7.98
CA ILE A 39 -42.05 48.54 6.77
C ILE A 39 -40.63 47.98 6.79
N VAL A 40 -39.64 48.79 7.21
CA VAL A 40 -38.26 48.33 7.37
C VAL A 40 -38.15 47.30 8.49
N GLY A 41 -38.81 47.53 9.62
CA GLY A 41 -38.87 46.59 10.75
C GLY A 41 -39.45 45.24 10.35
N ASP A 42 -40.57 45.22 9.66
CA ASP A 42 -41.24 44.01 9.16
C ASP A 42 -40.34 43.25 8.16
N SER A 43 -39.70 43.97 7.24
CA SER A 43 -38.74 43.38 6.30
C SER A 43 -37.54 42.75 7.02
N LEU A 44 -37.01 43.42 8.05
CA LEU A 44 -35.91 42.91 8.86
C LEU A 44 -36.31 41.69 9.71
N ASN A 45 -37.53 41.67 10.24
CA ASN A 45 -38.08 40.52 10.97
C ASN A 45 -38.22 39.31 10.02
N ASN A 46 -38.82 39.49 8.84
CA ASN A 46 -38.91 38.44 7.83
C ASN A 46 -37.52 37.92 7.40
N SER A 47 -36.54 38.82 7.24
CA SER A 47 -35.15 38.46 6.95
C SER A 47 -34.52 37.66 8.09
N SER A 48 -34.79 38.06 9.35
CA SER A 48 -34.33 37.34 10.55
C SER A 48 -34.91 35.92 10.61
N ASP A 49 -36.19 35.74 10.30
CA ASP A 49 -36.84 34.41 10.29
C ASP A 49 -36.28 33.51 9.19
N ASN A 50 -36.02 34.07 8.01
CA ASN A 50 -35.36 33.35 6.92
C ASN A 50 -33.93 32.93 7.30
N MET A 51 -33.16 33.83 7.94
CA MET A 51 -31.83 33.51 8.45
C MET A 51 -31.89 32.45 9.55
N HIS A 52 -32.86 32.52 10.46
CA HIS A 52 -33.04 31.51 11.50
C HIS A 52 -33.32 30.13 10.89
N THR A 53 -34.21 30.06 9.90
CA THR A 53 -34.50 28.81 9.18
C THR A 53 -33.26 28.27 8.46
N ARG A 54 -32.50 29.13 7.80
CA ARG A 54 -31.22 28.75 7.16
C ARG A 54 -30.20 28.22 8.17
N ASN A 55 -30.06 28.88 9.32
CA ASN A 55 -29.14 28.47 10.37
C ASN A 55 -29.54 27.12 10.97
N GLN A 56 -30.84 26.87 11.12
CA GLN A 56 -31.35 25.56 11.54
C GLN A 56 -30.97 24.45 10.54
N LEU A 57 -31.02 24.71 9.23
CA LEU A 57 -30.61 23.73 8.22
C LEU A 57 -29.11 23.41 8.31
N ILE A 58 -28.25 24.43 8.45
CA ILE A 58 -26.79 24.23 8.61
C ILE A 58 -26.49 23.45 9.89
N MET A 59 -27.17 23.79 11.00
CA MET A 59 -27.03 23.06 12.26
C MET A 59 -27.50 21.60 12.15
N GLY A 60 -28.57 21.34 11.40
CA GLY A 60 -29.05 19.98 11.13
C GLY A 60 -28.08 19.17 10.25
N GLU A 61 -27.32 19.82 9.38
CA GLU A 61 -26.25 19.18 8.62
C GLU A 61 -25.06 18.82 9.52
N LEU A 62 -24.62 19.74 10.38
CA LEU A 62 -23.62 19.47 11.43
C LEU A 62 -24.03 18.32 12.35
N GLU A 63 -25.31 18.24 12.73
CA GLU A 63 -25.84 17.13 13.52
C GLU A 63 -25.71 15.79 12.80
N LYS A 64 -26.03 15.73 11.51
CA LYS A 64 -25.87 14.51 10.70
C LYS A 64 -24.41 14.06 10.67
N TYR A 65 -23.47 14.98 10.47
CA TYR A 65 -22.04 14.65 10.52
C TYR A 65 -21.60 14.13 11.89
N ASN A 66 -22.11 14.72 12.97
CA ASN A 66 -21.84 14.26 14.33
C ASN A 66 -22.41 12.86 14.63
N VAL A 67 -23.61 12.56 14.12
CA VAL A 67 -24.21 11.21 14.24
C VAL A 67 -23.43 10.17 13.44
N GLN A 68 -22.92 10.54 12.26
CA GLN A 68 -22.11 9.64 11.43
C GLN A 68 -20.71 9.41 12.00
N ASN A 69 -20.06 10.46 12.50
CA ASN A 69 -18.71 10.39 13.04
C ASN A 69 -18.48 11.43 14.15
N ARG A 70 -18.78 11.01 15.38
CA ARG A 70 -18.65 11.87 16.57
C ARG A 70 -17.21 12.25 16.91
N GLU A 71 -16.23 11.39 16.65
CA GLU A 71 -14.83 11.71 16.93
C GLU A 71 -14.35 12.89 16.08
N LYS A 72 -14.87 13.00 14.84
CA LYS A 72 -14.51 14.07 13.91
C LYS A 72 -15.34 15.34 14.10
N ALA A 73 -16.67 15.20 14.22
CA ALA A 73 -17.59 16.34 14.19
C ALA A 73 -18.08 16.79 15.58
N GLY A 74 -17.79 16.04 16.65
CA GLY A 74 -18.29 16.31 18.00
C GLY A 74 -17.89 17.68 18.54
N GLU A 75 -16.60 18.02 18.45
CA GLU A 75 -16.09 19.32 18.92
C GLU A 75 -16.76 20.50 18.19
N TRP A 76 -16.89 20.39 16.87
CA TRP A 76 -17.49 21.42 16.01
C TRP A 76 -18.99 21.55 16.25
N TYR A 77 -19.69 20.44 16.47
CA TYR A 77 -21.11 20.41 16.82
C TYR A 77 -21.38 21.06 18.18
N ASP A 78 -20.57 20.76 19.20
CA ASP A 78 -20.70 21.37 20.53
C ASP A 78 -20.49 22.89 20.49
N LYS A 79 -19.50 23.35 19.71
CA LYS A 79 -19.28 24.78 19.42
C LYS A 79 -20.49 25.40 18.68
N GLY A 80 -21.07 24.69 17.70
CA GLY A 80 -22.28 25.12 17.00
C GLY A 80 -23.48 25.30 17.93
N ILE A 81 -23.69 24.36 18.86
CA ILE A 81 -24.72 24.48 19.91
C ILE A 81 -24.48 25.72 20.78
N GLN A 82 -23.24 25.97 21.17
CA GLN A 82 -22.89 27.12 21.99
C GLN A 82 -23.25 28.44 21.27
N VAL A 83 -22.85 28.59 19.99
CA VAL A 83 -23.18 29.78 19.19
C VAL A 83 -24.68 29.96 19.13
N LYS A 84 -25.44 28.93 18.73
CA LYS A 84 -26.90 28.99 18.63
C LYS A 84 -27.56 29.43 19.94
N LYS A 85 -27.17 28.84 21.08
CA LYS A 85 -27.71 29.22 22.41
C LYS A 85 -27.43 30.68 22.73
N MET A 86 -26.25 31.18 22.41
CA MET A 86 -25.89 32.58 22.64
C MET A 86 -26.68 33.53 21.72
N SER A 87 -26.84 33.17 20.44
CA SER A 87 -27.63 33.92 19.46
C SER A 87 -29.10 34.01 19.89
N ASP A 88 -29.71 32.87 20.24
CA ASP A 88 -31.10 32.79 20.70
C ASP A 88 -31.30 33.63 21.97
N SER A 89 -30.43 33.47 22.97
CA SER A 89 -30.51 34.25 24.21
C SER A 89 -30.37 35.76 23.99
N LEU A 90 -29.56 36.19 23.01
CA LEU A 90 -29.37 37.61 22.70
C LEU A 90 -30.57 38.17 21.94
N VAL A 91 -31.11 37.43 20.97
CA VAL A 91 -32.31 37.81 20.21
C VAL A 91 -33.53 37.90 21.12
N ASP A 92 -33.72 36.93 22.03
CA ASP A 92 -34.80 36.93 23.02
C ASP A 92 -34.70 38.13 23.97
N TYR A 93 -33.48 38.48 24.38
CA TYR A 93 -33.25 39.67 25.21
C TYR A 93 -33.65 40.94 24.46
N MET A 94 -33.31 41.07 23.17
CA MET A 94 -33.71 42.19 22.33
C MET A 94 -35.23 42.25 22.11
N GLU A 95 -35.89 41.09 21.97
CA GLU A 95 -37.35 41.03 21.84
C GLU A 95 -38.05 41.50 23.12
N GLY A 96 -37.52 41.12 24.28
CA GLY A 96 -37.93 41.66 25.57
C GLY A 96 -37.77 43.18 25.65
N LEU A 97 -36.67 43.74 25.14
CA LEU A 97 -36.43 45.18 25.10
C LEU A 97 -37.46 45.91 24.22
N LYS A 98 -37.74 45.42 23.01
CA LYS A 98 -38.77 45.97 22.11
C LYS A 98 -40.13 46.01 22.80
N MET A 99 -40.56 44.89 23.40
CA MET A 99 -41.83 44.81 24.11
C MET A 99 -41.92 45.79 25.29
N MET A 100 -40.81 46.05 25.99
CA MET A 100 -40.78 47.05 27.06
C MET A 100 -40.88 48.48 26.52
N MET A 101 -40.21 48.81 25.41
CA MET A 101 -40.32 50.13 24.76
C MET A 101 -41.75 50.42 24.32
N VAL A 102 -42.39 49.44 23.68
CA VAL A 102 -43.75 49.61 23.15
C VAL A 102 -44.78 49.68 24.29
N LYS A 103 -44.58 48.95 25.38
CA LYS A 103 -45.42 49.07 26.58
C LYS A 103 -45.26 50.41 27.29
N GLU A 104 -44.07 51.01 27.25
CA GLU A 104 -43.84 52.35 27.78
C GLU A 104 -44.55 53.41 26.90
N ALA A 105 -44.59 53.20 25.59
CA ALA A 105 -45.21 54.12 24.64
C ALA A 105 -46.75 54.03 24.58
N ASP A 106 -47.30 52.81 24.47
CA ASP A 106 -48.72 52.53 24.22
C ASP A 106 -49.47 52.06 25.48
N GLY A 107 -48.76 51.86 26.59
CA GLY A 107 -49.29 51.31 27.85
C GLY A 107 -49.30 49.77 27.90
N LYS A 108 -49.96 49.20 28.92
CA LYS A 108 -49.90 47.76 29.25
C LYS A 108 -50.32 46.79 28.13
N LYS A 109 -51.08 47.27 27.13
CA LYS A 109 -51.56 46.48 25.97
C LYS A 109 -50.78 46.77 24.68
N GLY A 110 -49.61 47.42 24.75
CA GLY A 110 -48.75 47.67 23.60
C GLY A 110 -48.31 46.38 22.90
N ASP A 111 -48.29 46.42 21.57
CA ASP A 111 -47.93 45.31 20.68
C ASP A 111 -46.81 45.78 19.74
N ALA A 112 -45.69 45.04 19.70
CA ALA A 112 -44.53 45.39 18.90
C ALA A 112 -44.81 45.43 17.39
N ASN A 113 -45.83 44.72 16.90
CA ASN A 113 -46.21 44.74 15.49
C ASN A 113 -47.17 45.88 15.13
N LYS A 114 -47.77 46.55 16.14
CA LYS A 114 -48.78 47.60 15.94
C LYS A 114 -48.61 48.71 16.97
N ILE A 115 -47.53 49.47 16.81
CA ILE A 115 -47.21 50.62 17.64
C ILE A 115 -48.19 51.77 17.30
N LYS A 116 -48.88 52.32 18.29
CA LYS A 116 -49.81 53.43 18.11
C LYS A 116 -49.12 54.78 18.25
N ASN A 117 -48.37 54.98 19.33
CA ASN A 117 -47.63 56.21 19.63
C ASN A 117 -46.20 56.13 19.06
N LYS A 118 -46.11 56.02 17.72
CA LYS A 118 -44.85 55.77 17.00
C LYS A 118 -43.82 56.89 17.15
N ASP A 119 -44.30 58.10 17.34
CA ASP A 119 -43.54 59.35 17.47
C ASP A 119 -43.03 59.62 18.90
N ASN A 120 -43.38 58.78 19.88
CA ASN A 120 -42.91 58.95 21.26
C ASN A 120 -41.37 58.89 21.30
N LEU A 121 -40.73 59.96 21.80
CA LEU A 121 -39.27 60.10 21.87
C LEU A 121 -38.69 59.64 23.23
N ASP A 122 -39.54 59.51 24.24
CA ASP A 122 -39.13 59.24 25.62
C ASP A 122 -39.03 57.75 25.91
N ALA A 123 -39.95 56.95 25.38
CA ALA A 123 -40.06 55.52 25.74
C ALA A 123 -38.79 54.72 25.44
N ALA A 124 -38.12 54.96 24.30
CA ALA A 124 -36.83 54.32 24.00
C ALA A 124 -35.73 54.75 24.98
N SER A 125 -35.66 56.04 25.27
CA SER A 125 -34.69 56.65 26.19
C SER A 125 -34.87 56.12 27.63
N VAL A 126 -36.11 56.07 28.12
CA VAL A 126 -36.45 55.58 29.46
C VAL A 126 -36.09 54.10 29.61
N VAL A 127 -36.41 53.27 28.62
CA VAL A 127 -36.16 51.82 28.70
C VAL A 127 -34.66 51.51 28.58
N MET A 128 -33.92 52.19 27.71
CA MET A 128 -32.52 51.84 27.41
C MET A 128 -31.51 52.57 28.29
N LEU A 129 -31.78 53.84 28.60
CA LEU A 129 -30.82 54.76 29.22
C LEU A 129 -31.13 55.05 30.70
N SER A 130 -32.17 54.46 31.28
CA SER A 130 -32.49 54.65 32.69
C SER A 130 -31.27 54.30 33.59
N PRO A 131 -30.83 55.22 34.48
CA PRO A 131 -29.65 55.03 35.33
C PRO A 131 -29.72 53.79 36.23
N SER A 132 -30.94 53.36 36.57
CA SER A 132 -31.23 52.26 37.48
C SER A 132 -31.09 50.88 36.84
N THR A 133 -31.53 50.72 35.58
CA THR A 133 -31.58 49.42 34.91
C THR A 133 -30.45 49.23 33.90
N ARG A 134 -29.91 50.32 33.33
CA ARG A 134 -28.78 50.35 32.38
C ARG A 134 -28.87 49.30 31.26
N ARG A 135 -30.09 49.09 30.74
CA ARG A 135 -30.37 48.00 29.79
C ARG A 135 -29.60 48.13 28.48
N GLY A 136 -29.39 49.36 27.99
CA GLY A 136 -28.57 49.63 26.81
C GLY A 136 -27.10 49.20 26.99
N SER A 137 -26.52 49.47 28.16
CA SER A 137 -25.15 49.05 28.48
C SER A 137 -25.02 47.53 28.61
N LYS A 138 -26.05 46.88 29.18
CA LYS A 138 -26.11 45.41 29.22
C LYS A 138 -26.23 44.80 27.82
N LEU A 139 -27.07 45.37 26.96
CA LEU A 139 -27.18 44.95 25.55
C LEU A 139 -25.82 45.06 24.84
N ARG A 140 -25.15 46.21 24.97
CA ARG A 140 -23.82 46.45 24.40
C ARG A 140 -22.80 45.41 24.84
N THR A 141 -22.79 45.10 26.13
CA THR A 141 -21.87 44.12 26.71
C THR A 141 -22.15 42.72 26.17
N ASN A 142 -23.43 42.33 26.11
CA ASN A 142 -23.83 41.03 25.55
C ASN A 142 -23.44 40.90 24.07
N ILE A 143 -23.65 41.95 23.25
CA ILE A 143 -23.24 41.96 21.84
C ILE A 143 -21.72 41.81 21.72
N ARG A 144 -20.95 42.51 22.56
CA ARG A 144 -19.49 42.42 22.56
C ARG A 144 -19.00 41.02 22.92
N SER A 145 -19.57 40.40 23.97
CA SER A 145 -19.21 39.04 24.38
C SER A 145 -19.58 38.01 23.31
N TYR A 146 -20.75 38.17 22.69
CA TYR A 146 -21.18 37.33 21.56
C TYR A 146 -20.21 37.44 20.39
N ARG A 147 -19.91 38.67 19.98
CA ARG A 147 -18.96 38.95 18.89
C ARG A 147 -17.61 38.32 19.16
N GLN A 148 -17.02 38.53 20.34
CA GLN A 148 -15.71 37.94 20.67
C GLN A 148 -15.73 36.41 20.55
N THR A 149 -16.76 35.76 21.09
CA THR A 149 -16.88 34.29 21.04
C THR A 149 -17.02 33.79 19.61
N VAL A 150 -17.83 34.47 18.78
CA VAL A 150 -18.02 34.09 17.38
C VAL A 150 -16.76 34.33 16.55
N THR A 151 -16.06 35.45 16.75
CA THR A 151 -14.81 35.77 16.04
C THR A 151 -13.72 34.73 16.35
N GLU A 152 -13.64 34.21 17.58
CA GLU A 152 -12.69 33.15 17.97
C GLU A 152 -12.93 31.81 17.23
N LEU A 153 -14.14 31.56 16.73
CA LEU A 153 -14.51 30.32 16.04
C LEU A 153 -14.22 30.36 14.53
N ILE A 154 -13.90 31.54 13.97
CA ILE A 154 -13.77 31.74 12.52
C ILE A 154 -12.30 31.91 12.15
N HIS A 155 -11.79 31.00 11.33
CA HIS A 155 -10.38 31.00 10.93
C HIS A 155 -10.07 32.03 9.83
N ASP A 156 -11.03 32.30 8.94
CA ASP A 156 -10.89 33.23 7.82
C ASP A 156 -10.85 34.70 8.32
N PRO A 157 -9.75 35.44 8.09
CA PRO A 157 -9.61 36.83 8.57
C PRO A 157 -10.61 37.79 7.92
N ASN A 158 -10.99 37.56 6.65
CA ASN A 158 -11.94 38.43 5.95
C ASN A 158 -13.35 38.27 6.53
N ARG A 159 -13.75 37.03 6.84
CA ARG A 159 -15.05 36.75 7.49
C ARG A 159 -15.10 37.31 8.91
N ARG A 160 -14.00 37.21 9.67
CA ARG A 160 -13.89 37.84 10.99
C ARG A 160 -14.11 39.35 10.92
N GLU A 161 -13.49 40.02 9.95
CA GLU A 161 -13.66 41.46 9.77
C GLU A 161 -15.11 41.87 9.48
N ILE A 162 -15.83 41.09 8.66
CA ILE A 162 -17.25 41.35 8.36
C ILE A 162 -18.11 41.30 9.64
N ILE A 163 -17.89 40.31 10.51
CA ILE A 163 -18.64 40.17 11.77
C ILE A 163 -18.28 41.27 12.76
N GLU A 164 -16.99 41.61 12.87
CA GLU A 164 -16.54 42.72 13.73
C GLU A 164 -17.20 44.05 13.33
N ASN A 165 -17.34 44.29 12.02
CA ASN A 165 -18.01 45.46 11.48
C ASN A 165 -19.52 45.45 11.69
N ASN A 166 -20.19 44.32 11.42
CA ASN A 166 -21.65 44.20 11.56
C ASN A 166 -22.10 44.33 13.03
N LEU A 167 -21.36 43.73 13.96
CA LEU A 167 -21.63 43.78 15.41
C LEU A 167 -20.79 44.85 16.11
N GLY A 168 -20.43 45.92 15.39
CA GLY A 168 -19.68 47.04 15.92
C GLY A 168 -20.45 47.80 17.00
N THR A 169 -19.93 47.82 18.23
CA THR A 169 -20.53 48.57 19.34
C THR A 169 -19.87 49.94 19.58
N ALA A 170 -19.31 50.54 18.54
CA ALA A 170 -18.73 51.89 18.61
C ALA A 170 -19.79 52.92 18.18
N PRO A 171 -19.85 54.10 18.80
CA PRO A 171 -20.75 55.16 18.36
C PRO A 171 -20.45 55.52 16.89
N SER A 172 -21.51 55.76 16.13
CA SER A 172 -21.40 56.11 14.71
C SER A 172 -20.59 57.39 14.52
N LYS A 173 -19.79 57.48 13.45
CA LYS A 173 -19.08 58.71 13.06
C LYS A 173 -20.02 59.89 12.78
N ARG A 174 -21.31 59.62 12.57
CA ARG A 174 -22.36 60.63 12.37
C ARG A 174 -23.05 61.07 13.66
N SER A 175 -22.75 60.41 14.78
CA SER A 175 -23.27 60.77 16.10
C SER A 175 -22.36 61.80 16.77
N ASP A 176 -22.90 62.51 17.76
CA ASP A 176 -22.12 63.35 18.67
C ASP A 176 -20.95 62.52 19.28
N PRO A 177 -19.68 63.00 19.19
CA PRO A 177 -18.51 62.33 19.74
C PRO A 177 -18.59 62.04 21.25
N ASN A 178 -19.42 62.78 21.98
CA ASN A 178 -19.56 62.64 23.44
C ASN A 178 -20.58 61.58 23.87
N LYS A 179 -21.32 60.97 22.92
CA LYS A 179 -22.35 59.97 23.23
C LYS A 179 -21.80 58.56 23.21
N ASN A 180 -22.22 57.75 24.18
CA ASN A 180 -21.99 56.31 24.20
C ASN A 180 -22.82 55.62 23.09
N TRP A 181 -22.48 54.37 22.74
CA TRP A 181 -23.18 53.61 21.68
C TRP A 181 -24.69 53.52 21.93
N GLU A 182 -25.10 53.18 23.15
CA GLU A 182 -26.53 53.12 23.51
C GLU A 182 -27.22 54.49 23.45
N GLU A 183 -26.55 55.57 23.86
CA GLU A 183 -27.10 56.94 23.80
C GLU A 183 -27.27 57.39 22.34
N SER A 184 -26.28 57.09 21.48
CA SER A 184 -26.32 57.43 20.06
C SER A 184 -27.47 56.75 19.29
N LEU A 185 -27.96 55.62 19.79
CA LEU A 185 -28.99 54.80 19.14
C LEU A 185 -30.39 54.94 19.74
N PHE A 186 -30.53 55.41 20.98
CA PHE A 186 -31.82 55.38 21.69
C PHE A 186 -32.22 56.71 22.33
N GLU A 187 -31.34 57.70 22.42
CA GLU A 187 -31.67 59.02 22.97
C GLU A 187 -32.46 59.87 21.97
N ASN A 188 -33.60 60.41 22.40
CA ASN A 188 -34.52 61.22 21.57
C ASN A 188 -34.91 60.52 20.25
N MET A 189 -34.98 59.19 20.28
CA MET A 189 -35.31 58.37 19.11
C MET A 189 -36.80 57.97 19.17
N PRO A 190 -37.58 58.14 18.09
CA PRO A 190 -38.93 57.62 18.02
C PRO A 190 -38.97 56.11 18.29
N VAL A 191 -39.99 55.63 19.00
CA VAL A 191 -40.10 54.21 19.36
C VAL A 191 -40.11 53.30 18.14
N SER A 192 -40.78 53.68 17.04
CA SER A 192 -40.76 52.87 15.81
C SER A 192 -39.35 52.70 15.24
N ALA A 193 -38.54 53.77 15.25
CA ALA A 193 -37.15 53.72 14.82
C ALA A 193 -36.29 52.89 15.78
N ALA A 194 -36.47 53.03 17.10
CA ALA A 194 -35.75 52.24 18.09
C ALA A 194 -36.02 50.73 17.96
N VAL A 195 -37.29 50.35 17.71
CA VAL A 195 -37.68 48.95 17.45
C VAL A 195 -37.04 48.44 16.16
N ALA A 196 -37.06 49.23 15.09
CA ALA A 196 -36.42 48.87 13.82
C ALA A 196 -34.89 48.69 13.95
N ILE A 197 -34.21 49.53 14.76
CA ILE A 197 -32.78 49.38 15.08
C ILE A 197 -32.53 48.05 15.81
N LEU A 198 -33.36 47.68 16.78
CA LEU A 198 -33.23 46.38 17.46
C LEU A 198 -33.49 45.22 16.49
N SER A 199 -34.45 45.33 15.57
CA SER A 199 -34.65 44.34 14.48
C SER A 199 -33.40 44.21 13.59
N LYS A 200 -32.74 45.33 13.27
CA LYS A 200 -31.48 45.32 12.50
C LYS A 200 -30.40 44.55 13.26
N ILE A 201 -30.21 44.83 14.55
CA ILE A 201 -29.20 44.14 15.36
C ILE A 201 -29.53 42.64 15.50
N GLN A 202 -30.80 42.26 15.67
CA GLN A 202 -31.22 40.85 15.63
C GLN A 202 -30.83 40.18 14.30
N ASN A 203 -31.05 40.85 13.18
CA ASN A 203 -30.64 40.36 11.86
C ASN A 203 -29.11 40.17 11.77
N ASP A 204 -28.31 41.13 12.26
CA ASP A 204 -26.85 41.00 12.30
C ASP A 204 -26.39 39.80 13.14
N VAL A 205 -27.04 39.55 14.27
CA VAL A 205 -26.75 38.41 15.15
C VAL A 205 -27.05 37.10 14.43
N ARG A 206 -28.20 36.98 13.75
CA ARG A 206 -28.58 35.80 12.96
C ARG A 206 -27.68 35.59 11.75
N SER A 207 -27.27 36.66 11.09
CA SER A 207 -26.30 36.60 9.99
C SER A 207 -24.94 36.08 10.47
N SER A 208 -24.45 36.62 11.60
CA SER A 208 -23.18 36.21 12.20
C SER A 208 -23.21 34.78 12.73
N GLU A 209 -24.35 34.33 13.27
CA GLU A 209 -24.59 32.92 13.62
C GLU A 209 -24.42 32.02 12.39
N GLY A 210 -25.03 32.40 11.26
CA GLY A 210 -24.94 31.63 10.01
C GLY A 210 -23.52 31.54 9.47
N GLU A 211 -22.74 32.62 9.51
CA GLU A 211 -21.34 32.61 9.09
C GLU A 211 -20.47 31.73 10.00
N ALA A 212 -20.69 31.81 11.32
CA ALA A 212 -20.02 30.95 12.28
C ALA A 212 -20.33 29.47 12.02
N LEU A 213 -21.61 29.11 11.88
CA LEU A 213 -22.03 27.74 11.61
C LEU A 213 -21.47 27.21 10.28
N ASN A 214 -21.45 28.03 9.22
CA ASN A 214 -20.81 27.65 7.95
C ASN A 214 -19.31 27.45 8.09
N SER A 215 -18.63 28.29 8.87
CA SER A 215 -17.19 28.11 9.14
C SER A 215 -16.94 26.80 9.89
N LEU A 216 -17.75 26.49 10.90
CA LEU A 216 -17.66 25.24 11.66
C LEU A 216 -17.92 24.03 10.75
N LEU A 217 -18.92 24.10 9.87
CA LEU A 217 -19.23 23.06 8.90
C LEU A 217 -18.05 22.80 7.94
N ASN A 218 -17.48 23.86 7.36
CA ASN A 218 -16.32 23.74 6.48
C ASN A 218 -15.08 23.18 7.20
N SER A 219 -14.91 23.48 8.50
CA SER A 219 -13.82 22.93 9.30
C SER A 219 -13.93 21.42 9.53
N VAL A 220 -15.13 20.83 9.46
CA VAL A 220 -15.30 19.37 9.48
C VAL A 220 -14.66 18.75 8.23
N ASP A 221 -14.85 19.35 7.05
CA ASP A 221 -14.34 18.81 5.77
C ASP A 221 -12.85 19.06 5.53
N VAL A 222 -12.28 20.17 6.02
CA VAL A 222 -10.85 20.52 5.82
C VAL A 222 -9.90 19.48 6.45
N SER A 223 -10.38 18.68 7.42
CA SER A 223 -9.60 17.61 8.03
C SER A 223 -9.47 16.34 7.16
N ASP A 224 -10.18 16.22 6.03
CA ASP A 224 -10.05 15.06 5.15
C ASP A 224 -8.89 15.20 4.15
N PHE A 225 -8.16 14.09 3.98
CA PHE A 225 -7.29 13.90 2.82
C PHE A 225 -8.14 13.95 1.56
N ARG A 226 -7.76 14.79 0.60
CA ARG A 226 -8.52 14.95 -0.64
C ARG A 226 -8.32 13.72 -1.51
N VAL A 227 -9.25 12.79 -1.45
CA VAL A 227 -9.28 11.66 -2.38
C VAL A 227 -9.61 12.21 -3.77
N ASN A 228 -8.67 12.10 -4.70
CA ASN A 228 -8.87 12.53 -6.08
C ASN A 228 -8.81 11.37 -7.08
N GLN A 229 -8.23 10.23 -6.67
CA GLN A 229 -8.14 9.02 -7.48
C GLN A 229 -8.56 7.82 -6.65
N ILE A 230 -9.37 6.94 -7.26
CA ILE A 230 -9.77 5.67 -6.68
C ILE A 230 -9.30 4.58 -7.63
N ASN A 231 -8.35 3.78 -7.17
CA ASN A 231 -7.73 2.71 -7.94
C ASN A 231 -8.02 1.36 -7.29
N ALA A 232 -8.21 0.32 -8.10
CA ALA A 232 -8.32 -1.05 -7.61
C ALA A 232 -6.98 -1.77 -7.79
N TYR A 233 -6.48 -2.36 -6.71
CA TYR A 233 -5.23 -3.12 -6.71
C TYR A 233 -5.48 -4.59 -6.37
N VAL A 234 -4.69 -5.46 -7.00
CA VAL A 234 -4.68 -6.90 -6.72
C VAL A 234 -3.39 -7.22 -5.99
N ILE A 235 -3.51 -7.70 -4.75
CA ILE A 235 -2.39 -8.08 -3.89
C ILE A 235 -2.36 -9.62 -3.81
N PRO A 236 -1.55 -10.29 -4.65
CA PRO A 236 -1.42 -11.76 -4.60
C PRO A 236 -0.57 -12.21 -3.40
N GLU A 237 -0.89 -13.38 -2.83
CA GLU A 237 0.00 -14.04 -1.86
C GLU A 237 1.29 -14.56 -2.53
N SER A 238 1.19 -15.02 -3.78
CA SER A 238 2.33 -15.38 -4.64
C SER A 238 2.01 -15.10 -6.10
N LYS A 239 2.98 -14.54 -6.83
CA LYS A 239 2.88 -14.35 -8.30
C LYS A 239 3.28 -15.60 -9.09
N VAL A 240 3.89 -16.59 -8.43
CA VAL A 240 4.35 -17.84 -9.05
C VAL A 240 3.54 -19.00 -8.48
N ILE A 241 2.82 -19.70 -9.35
CA ILE A 241 2.01 -20.86 -8.97
C ILE A 241 2.45 -22.10 -9.76
N ILE A 242 2.43 -23.26 -9.10
CA ILE A 242 2.63 -24.56 -9.73
C ILE A 242 1.29 -25.00 -10.35
N GLN A 243 1.33 -25.68 -11.49
CA GLN A 243 0.13 -26.15 -12.19
C GLN A 243 -0.78 -26.98 -11.27
N GLY A 244 -2.03 -26.57 -11.12
CA GLY A 244 -3.02 -27.18 -10.23
C GLY A 244 -2.89 -26.77 -8.76
N GLY A 245 -2.11 -25.74 -8.44
CA GLY A 245 -2.23 -24.99 -7.18
C GLY A 245 -3.32 -23.91 -7.27
N THR A 246 -3.71 -23.34 -6.12
CA THR A 246 -4.69 -22.25 -6.02
C THR A 246 -4.01 -20.89 -6.06
N TYR A 247 -4.51 -19.96 -6.87
CA TYR A 247 -4.08 -18.57 -6.87
C TYR A 247 -4.93 -17.75 -5.88
N ASN A 248 -4.32 -17.30 -4.79
CA ASN A 248 -4.96 -16.45 -3.79
C ASN A 248 -4.50 -15.01 -3.95
N ALA A 249 -5.45 -14.09 -4.07
CA ALA A 249 -5.18 -12.66 -4.11
C ALA A 249 -6.29 -11.87 -3.43
N ARG A 250 -5.90 -10.81 -2.72
CA ARG A 250 -6.83 -9.83 -2.15
C ARG A 250 -7.02 -8.70 -3.15
N ILE A 251 -8.27 -8.39 -3.48
CA ILE A 251 -8.62 -7.22 -4.29
C ILE A 251 -9.00 -6.10 -3.34
N VAL A 252 -8.28 -4.98 -3.41
CA VAL A 252 -8.49 -3.82 -2.53
C VAL A 252 -8.72 -2.57 -3.35
N LEU A 253 -9.54 -1.67 -2.82
CA LEU A 253 -9.68 -0.30 -3.33
C LEU A 253 -8.73 0.59 -2.54
N SER A 254 -7.94 1.38 -3.28
CA SER A 254 -7.07 2.42 -2.75
C SER A 254 -7.66 3.78 -3.12
N ALA A 255 -7.75 4.65 -2.12
CA ALA A 255 -8.12 6.04 -2.29
C ALA A 255 -6.85 6.87 -2.16
N GLU A 256 -6.46 7.55 -3.24
CA GLU A 256 -5.20 8.28 -3.37
C GLU A 256 -5.45 9.78 -3.53
N ASP A 257 -4.55 10.57 -2.96
CA ASP A 257 -4.45 12.01 -3.18
C ASP A 257 -3.22 12.28 -4.06
N SER A 258 -3.41 12.49 -5.36
CA SER A 258 -2.31 12.78 -6.29
C SER A 258 -1.66 14.16 -6.10
N THR A 259 -2.20 15.01 -5.22
CA THR A 259 -1.65 16.35 -4.97
C THR A 259 -0.64 16.40 -3.84
N GLN A 260 -0.67 15.41 -2.95
CA GLN A 260 0.25 15.30 -1.82
C GLN A 260 1.28 14.20 -2.07
N THR A 261 2.53 14.49 -1.76
CA THR A 261 3.63 13.52 -1.78
C THR A 261 3.96 13.14 -0.34
N PRO A 262 3.59 11.93 0.13
CA PRO A 262 3.92 11.50 1.47
C PRO A 262 5.41 11.15 1.60
N ASN A 263 5.94 11.23 2.82
CA ASN A 263 7.28 10.76 3.15
C ASN A 263 7.21 9.26 3.44
N ILE A 264 7.89 8.45 2.63
CA ILE A 264 7.87 6.99 2.75
C ILE A 264 9.22 6.51 3.25
N PHE A 265 9.23 5.77 4.34
CA PHE A 265 10.43 5.15 4.89
C PHE A 265 10.34 3.64 4.73
N VAL A 266 11.34 3.03 4.09
CA VAL A 266 11.45 1.58 3.89
C VAL A 266 12.79 1.11 4.44
N ASN A 267 12.80 0.09 5.29
CA ASN A 267 13.99 -0.52 5.90
C ASN A 267 14.96 0.52 6.50
N GLY A 268 14.41 1.55 7.15
CA GLY A 268 15.17 2.63 7.82
C GLY A 268 15.71 3.73 6.89
N LYS A 269 15.41 3.70 5.58
CA LYS A 269 15.81 4.74 4.61
C LYS A 269 14.59 5.46 4.05
N SER A 270 14.69 6.78 3.88
CA SER A 270 13.69 7.55 3.16
C SER A 270 13.74 7.23 1.67
N LEU A 271 12.58 7.00 1.08
CA LEU A 271 12.41 6.87 -0.36
C LEU A 271 12.55 8.26 -1.01
N ASP A 272 13.02 8.31 -2.25
CA ASP A 272 13.03 9.54 -3.04
C ASP A 272 11.59 9.93 -3.39
N PRO A 273 11.13 11.16 -3.07
CA PRO A 273 9.82 11.66 -3.48
C PRO A 273 9.57 11.57 -4.99
N SER A 274 10.63 11.65 -5.82
CA SER A 274 10.52 11.57 -7.28
C SER A 274 10.04 10.20 -7.78
N ALA A 275 10.29 9.15 -6.99
CA ALA A 275 9.90 7.77 -7.31
C ALA A 275 8.39 7.52 -7.15
N LYS A 276 7.62 8.49 -6.63
CA LYS A 276 6.17 8.39 -6.42
C LYS A 276 5.75 7.11 -5.68
N GLY A 277 6.51 6.74 -4.65
CA GLY A 277 6.25 5.53 -3.85
C GLY A 277 6.77 4.22 -4.43
N LEU A 278 7.52 4.24 -5.53
CA LEU A 278 8.14 3.04 -6.10
C LEU A 278 9.39 2.63 -5.30
N PHE A 279 9.30 1.51 -4.58
CA PHE A 279 10.45 0.85 -3.97
C PHE A 279 11.11 -0.14 -4.94
N SER A 280 12.43 -0.09 -5.04
CA SER A 280 13.24 -1.03 -5.83
C SER A 280 14.47 -1.45 -5.05
N ALA A 281 14.73 -2.76 -4.99
CA ALA A 281 15.89 -3.34 -4.33
C ALA A 281 16.64 -4.28 -5.27
N VAL A 282 17.96 -4.16 -5.29
CA VAL A 282 18.86 -5.07 -6.02
C VAL A 282 19.38 -6.11 -5.03
N ASN A 283 19.07 -7.38 -5.27
CA ASN A 283 19.45 -8.47 -4.38
C ASN A 283 20.53 -9.33 -5.02
N THR A 284 21.65 -9.50 -4.29
CA THR A 284 22.78 -10.34 -4.70
C THR A 284 22.79 -11.71 -4.03
N GLY A 285 22.08 -11.86 -2.91
CA GLY A 285 21.96 -13.12 -2.17
C GLY A 285 20.56 -13.72 -2.31
N THR A 286 20.46 -15.02 -2.04
CA THR A 286 19.20 -15.75 -2.03
C THR A 286 18.61 -15.82 -0.63
N GLY A 287 17.28 -15.92 -0.56
CA GLY A 287 16.54 -15.92 0.69
C GLY A 287 15.32 -15.00 0.67
N THR A 288 14.67 -14.89 1.83
CA THR A 288 13.51 -14.02 2.04
C THR A 288 13.97 -12.72 2.69
N PHE A 289 13.61 -11.60 2.07
CA PHE A 289 14.00 -10.26 2.49
C PHE A 289 12.77 -9.49 2.95
N PRO A 290 12.79 -8.88 4.15
CA PRO A 290 11.69 -8.07 4.65
C PRO A 290 11.63 -6.69 3.97
N VAL A 291 10.42 -6.18 3.85
CA VAL A 291 10.09 -4.82 3.40
C VAL A 291 9.21 -4.21 4.49
N GLU A 292 9.84 -3.56 5.45
CA GLU A 292 9.16 -2.98 6.61
C GLU A 292 9.38 -1.48 6.64
N GLY A 293 8.38 -0.74 7.07
CA GLY A 293 8.45 0.71 7.02
C GLY A 293 7.19 1.39 7.47
N TYR A 294 7.12 2.68 7.15
CA TYR A 294 5.93 3.47 7.40
C TYR A 294 5.80 4.61 6.40
N ILE A 295 4.57 5.04 6.19
CA ILE A 295 4.21 6.23 5.43
C ILE A 295 3.87 7.33 6.42
N GLU A 296 4.46 8.50 6.23
CA GLU A 296 4.14 9.74 6.96
C GLU A 296 3.49 10.75 6.02
N MET A 297 2.38 11.32 6.47
CA MET A 297 1.64 12.34 5.75
C MET A 297 1.16 13.40 6.72
N ALA A 298 1.29 14.67 6.34
CA ALA A 298 0.73 15.78 7.12
C ALA A 298 -0.76 15.91 6.79
N GLY A 299 -1.63 15.92 7.80
CA GLY A 299 -3.03 16.26 7.68
C GLY A 299 -3.23 17.75 7.37
N GLY A 300 -4.44 18.10 6.92
CA GLY A 300 -4.81 19.50 6.65
C GLY A 300 -4.76 20.42 7.88
N ASP A 301 -4.76 19.82 9.08
CA ASP A 301 -4.61 20.47 10.39
C ASP A 301 -3.15 20.63 10.85
N GLY A 302 -2.19 20.15 10.06
CA GLY A 302 -0.76 20.14 10.39
C GLY A 302 -0.32 18.97 11.29
N SER A 303 -1.23 18.07 11.67
CA SER A 303 -0.88 16.85 12.39
C SER A 303 -0.15 15.85 11.47
N ILE A 304 0.79 15.07 11.99
CA ILE A 304 1.50 14.06 11.19
C ILE A 304 0.85 12.69 11.45
N MET A 305 0.28 12.11 10.40
CA MET A 305 -0.26 10.75 10.40
C MET A 305 0.82 9.77 9.95
N ARG A 306 1.09 8.75 10.78
CA ARG A 306 2.00 7.66 10.46
C ARG A 306 1.25 6.34 10.31
N ARG A 307 1.49 5.61 9.21
CA ARG A 307 0.93 4.27 8.97
C ARG A 307 2.04 3.25 8.65
N PRO A 308 2.24 2.22 9.51
CA PRO A 308 3.25 1.20 9.27
C PRO A 308 2.79 0.19 8.20
N PHE A 309 3.76 -0.41 7.52
CA PHE A 309 3.56 -1.57 6.64
C PHE A 309 4.68 -2.59 6.83
N SER A 310 4.37 -3.86 6.60
CA SER A 310 5.32 -4.97 6.64
C SER A 310 4.92 -5.97 5.57
N ASP A 311 5.89 -6.34 4.74
CA ASP A 311 5.78 -7.38 3.70
C ASP A 311 7.14 -8.07 3.54
N SER A 312 7.24 -9.10 2.72
CA SER A 312 8.51 -9.75 2.38
C SER A 312 8.54 -10.25 0.93
N TYR A 313 9.72 -10.26 0.32
CA TYR A 313 9.92 -10.84 -1.02
C TYR A 313 11.04 -11.88 -0.98
N THR A 314 10.89 -12.94 -1.78
CA THR A 314 11.85 -14.04 -1.82
C THR A 314 12.65 -14.00 -3.11
N VAL A 315 13.97 -14.10 -2.99
CA VAL A 315 14.90 -14.17 -4.12
C VAL A 315 15.44 -15.58 -4.21
N ILE A 316 15.23 -16.19 -5.38
CA ILE A 316 15.65 -17.55 -5.72
C ILE A 316 16.81 -17.50 -6.71
N GLU A 317 17.68 -18.51 -6.66
CA GLU A 317 18.75 -18.63 -7.66
C GLU A 317 18.15 -18.92 -9.04
N PRO A 318 18.67 -18.31 -10.11
CA PRO A 318 18.28 -18.65 -11.46
C PRO A 318 18.69 -20.11 -11.75
N MET A 319 17.70 -20.99 -11.92
CA MET A 319 17.94 -22.38 -12.29
C MET A 319 17.65 -22.60 -13.76
N ALA A 320 18.67 -23.00 -14.52
CA ALA A 320 18.53 -23.50 -15.89
C ALA A 320 19.04 -24.93 -15.96
N THR A 321 18.21 -25.86 -16.44
CA THR A 321 18.64 -27.25 -16.66
C THR A 321 19.09 -27.39 -18.12
N ILE A 322 20.41 -27.45 -18.33
CA ILE A 322 20.99 -27.78 -19.64
C ILE A 322 21.39 -29.25 -19.58
N ALA A 323 20.53 -30.11 -20.16
CA ALA A 323 20.77 -31.55 -20.21
C ALA A 323 20.78 -32.03 -21.67
N PRO A 324 21.85 -32.71 -22.13
CA PRO A 324 21.86 -33.31 -23.45
C PRO A 324 20.74 -34.36 -23.57
N THR A 325 19.97 -34.33 -24.65
CA THR A 325 18.82 -35.23 -24.85
C THR A 325 19.22 -36.69 -24.98
N LEU A 326 20.38 -36.97 -25.60
CA LEU A 326 20.92 -38.32 -25.79
C LEU A 326 21.57 -38.92 -24.52
N MET A 327 21.64 -38.17 -23.43
CA MET A 327 22.20 -38.64 -22.14
C MET A 327 21.12 -39.21 -21.19
N ASN A 328 19.90 -39.48 -21.68
CA ASN A 328 18.84 -40.13 -20.90
C ASN A 328 19.05 -41.65 -20.78
N VAL A 329 20.28 -42.09 -20.52
CA VAL A 329 20.69 -43.49 -20.43
C VAL A 329 21.20 -43.82 -19.02
N LEU A 330 20.77 -44.95 -18.48
CA LEU A 330 21.33 -45.52 -17.25
C LEU A 330 21.94 -46.89 -17.56
N TYR A 331 23.06 -47.22 -16.93
CA TYR A 331 23.70 -48.53 -17.11
C TYR A 331 23.24 -49.50 -16.02
N ALA A 332 22.76 -50.66 -16.44
CA ALA A 332 22.39 -51.73 -15.51
C ALA A 332 23.61 -52.28 -14.76
N GLY A 333 23.40 -52.69 -13.50
CA GLY A 333 24.43 -53.34 -12.67
C GLY A 333 25.38 -52.37 -11.94
N ILE A 334 25.45 -51.10 -12.32
CA ILE A 334 26.28 -50.08 -11.66
C ILE A 334 25.46 -48.97 -11.00
N GLU A 335 26.12 -48.23 -10.12
CA GLU A 335 25.57 -47.01 -9.52
C GLU A 335 25.65 -45.85 -10.51
N ASN A 336 24.51 -45.26 -10.87
CA ASN A 336 24.41 -44.10 -11.75
C ASN A 336 24.02 -42.89 -10.90
N GLU A 337 24.85 -41.86 -10.85
CA GLU A 337 24.56 -40.64 -10.08
C GLU A 337 23.67 -39.67 -10.88
N ILE A 338 22.63 -39.15 -10.23
CA ILE A 338 21.61 -38.27 -10.81
C ILE A 338 21.40 -37.08 -9.86
N SER A 339 21.42 -35.88 -10.42
CA SER A 339 20.99 -34.66 -9.71
C SER A 339 19.52 -34.39 -10.01
N ILE A 340 18.71 -34.23 -8.96
CA ILE A 340 17.28 -33.89 -9.07
C ILE A 340 17.07 -32.59 -8.31
N SER A 341 16.74 -31.53 -9.04
CA SER A 341 16.38 -30.22 -8.48
C SER A 341 15.02 -29.79 -9.00
N VAL A 342 14.22 -29.21 -8.10
CA VAL A 342 12.89 -28.68 -8.43
C VAL A 342 12.90 -27.19 -8.10
N PRO A 343 12.68 -26.29 -9.07
CA PRO A 343 12.62 -24.86 -8.81
C PRO A 343 11.59 -24.52 -7.73
N GLY A 344 11.99 -23.72 -6.74
CA GLY A 344 11.11 -23.25 -5.67
C GLY A 344 10.82 -24.26 -4.56
N ILE A 345 11.47 -25.43 -4.55
CA ILE A 345 11.31 -26.44 -3.50
C ILE A 345 12.68 -26.80 -2.93
N THR A 346 12.78 -26.88 -1.60
CA THR A 346 14.06 -27.23 -0.96
C THR A 346 14.45 -28.69 -1.29
N PRO A 347 15.74 -29.02 -1.43
CA PRO A 347 16.16 -30.38 -1.74
C PRO A 347 15.67 -31.43 -0.74
N GLN A 348 15.37 -31.05 0.51
CA GLN A 348 14.87 -31.96 1.54
C GLN A 348 13.40 -32.34 1.34
N ASP A 349 12.60 -31.46 0.73
CA ASP A 349 11.18 -31.69 0.46
C ASP A 349 10.94 -32.47 -0.85
N VAL A 350 12.01 -32.76 -1.59
CA VAL A 350 11.97 -33.54 -2.82
C VAL A 350 12.15 -35.03 -2.52
N THR A 351 11.17 -35.81 -2.92
CA THR A 351 11.18 -37.28 -2.88
C THR A 351 11.15 -37.83 -4.30
N ALA A 352 11.93 -38.87 -4.56
CA ALA A 352 11.97 -39.50 -5.88
C ALA A 352 11.88 -41.02 -5.74
N THR A 353 11.17 -41.64 -6.68
CA THR A 353 11.05 -43.10 -6.78
C THR A 353 11.39 -43.52 -8.20
N MET A 354 11.81 -44.77 -8.38
CA MET A 354 12.23 -45.29 -9.69
C MET A 354 11.62 -46.65 -9.94
N THR A 355 11.17 -46.89 -11.17
CA THR A 355 10.82 -48.21 -11.67
C THR A 355 12.05 -48.94 -12.24
N ASN A 356 12.05 -50.28 -12.23
CA ASN A 356 13.17 -51.09 -12.73
C ASN A 356 14.51 -50.89 -11.98
N GLY A 357 14.50 -51.00 -10.65
CA GLY A 357 15.71 -50.98 -9.81
C GLY A 357 15.50 -50.28 -8.48
N SER A 358 16.57 -49.70 -7.93
CA SER A 358 16.53 -48.89 -6.70
C SER A 358 17.05 -47.48 -6.94
N LEU A 359 16.46 -46.49 -6.26
CA LEU A 359 16.92 -45.11 -6.23
C LEU A 359 17.11 -44.67 -4.78
N VAL A 360 18.32 -44.28 -4.42
CA VAL A 360 18.68 -43.94 -3.04
C VAL A 360 19.31 -42.55 -2.99
N ARG A 361 18.93 -41.74 -2.01
CA ARG A 361 19.51 -40.41 -1.81
C ARG A 361 20.87 -40.52 -1.12
N LYS A 362 21.88 -39.84 -1.66
CA LYS A 362 23.24 -39.75 -1.12
C LYS A 362 23.68 -38.28 -1.07
N GLY A 363 23.40 -37.61 0.04
CA GLY A 363 23.60 -36.16 0.19
C GLY A 363 22.69 -35.36 -0.75
N ASN A 364 23.30 -34.54 -1.62
CA ASN A 364 22.59 -33.73 -2.62
C ASN A 364 22.30 -34.48 -3.93
N LEU A 365 22.85 -35.68 -4.10
CA LEU A 365 22.66 -36.51 -5.30
C LEU A 365 21.76 -37.71 -5.00
N TRP A 366 21.26 -38.32 -6.07
CA TRP A 366 20.54 -39.57 -6.06
C TRP A 366 21.35 -40.63 -6.82
N VAL A 367 21.39 -41.85 -6.29
CA VAL A 367 22.07 -42.97 -6.91
C VAL A 367 21.03 -43.95 -7.43
N ALA A 368 20.94 -44.08 -8.75
CA ALA A 368 20.08 -45.02 -9.45
C ALA A 368 20.85 -46.30 -9.79
N LYS A 369 20.32 -47.45 -9.38
CA LYS A 369 20.85 -48.77 -9.73
C LYS A 369 19.79 -49.59 -10.46
N PRO A 370 19.76 -49.57 -11.80
CA PRO A 370 18.82 -50.34 -12.59
C PRO A 370 19.10 -51.85 -12.51
N LEU A 371 18.04 -52.66 -12.50
CA LEU A 371 18.17 -54.12 -12.39
C LEU A 371 18.31 -54.80 -13.76
N ALA A 372 17.44 -54.49 -14.71
CA ALA A 372 17.39 -55.15 -16.02
C ALA A 372 17.65 -54.17 -17.17
N ALA A 373 18.59 -54.50 -18.05
CA ALA A 373 18.84 -53.79 -19.31
C ALA A 373 17.71 -54.05 -20.33
N GLY A 374 17.48 -53.10 -21.23
CA GLY A 374 16.48 -53.19 -22.30
C GLY A 374 15.04 -52.84 -21.89
N ARG A 375 14.81 -52.54 -20.60
CA ARG A 375 13.56 -51.96 -20.10
C ARG A 375 13.82 -50.57 -19.56
N ASP A 376 13.00 -49.61 -19.96
CA ASP A 376 13.13 -48.24 -19.46
C ASP A 376 12.89 -48.17 -17.94
N ALA A 377 13.63 -47.27 -17.28
CA ALA A 377 13.47 -46.93 -15.87
C ALA A 377 12.84 -45.54 -15.78
N THR A 378 11.65 -45.45 -15.18
CA THR A 378 10.95 -44.17 -14.98
C THR A 378 11.21 -43.66 -13.58
N ILE A 379 11.77 -42.45 -13.49
CA ILE A 379 11.94 -41.74 -12.22
C ILE A 379 10.75 -40.80 -12.03
N SER A 380 9.99 -41.03 -10.96
CA SER A 380 8.85 -40.19 -10.56
C SER A 380 9.26 -39.29 -9.40
N ILE A 381 9.17 -37.98 -9.62
CA ILE A 381 9.57 -36.94 -8.68
C ILE A 381 8.30 -36.40 -8.02
N SER A 382 8.29 -36.40 -6.70
CA SER A 382 7.22 -35.87 -5.87
C SER A 382 7.79 -34.88 -4.86
N ALA A 383 7.06 -33.80 -4.60
CA ALA A 383 7.43 -32.85 -3.57
C ALA A 383 6.34 -32.73 -2.51
N ARG A 384 6.76 -32.40 -1.30
CA ARG A 384 5.86 -32.00 -0.23
C ARG A 384 5.58 -30.50 -0.35
N THR A 385 4.31 -30.14 -0.52
CA THR A 385 3.85 -28.74 -0.45
C THR A 385 2.86 -28.65 0.69
N GLY A 386 3.31 -28.15 1.85
CA GLY A 386 2.52 -28.18 3.08
C GLY A 386 2.34 -29.61 3.63
N SER A 387 1.09 -30.04 3.83
CA SER A 387 0.76 -31.37 4.39
C SER A 387 0.59 -32.48 3.35
N GLN A 388 0.57 -32.16 2.05
CA GLN A 388 0.34 -33.13 0.99
C GLN A 388 1.61 -33.38 0.15
N ILE A 389 1.85 -34.65 -0.20
CA ILE A 389 2.86 -35.06 -1.18
C ILE A 389 2.20 -35.14 -2.53
N ARG A 390 2.72 -34.43 -3.52
CA ARG A 390 2.20 -34.44 -4.89
C ARG A 390 3.29 -34.81 -5.88
N GLN A 391 2.95 -35.68 -6.82
CA GLN A 391 3.82 -35.98 -7.96
C GLN A 391 3.90 -34.77 -8.89
N LEU A 392 5.12 -34.34 -9.18
CA LEU A 392 5.42 -33.17 -10.00
C LEU A 392 5.73 -33.56 -11.44
N ALA A 393 6.55 -34.61 -11.62
CA ALA A 393 7.02 -35.03 -12.92
C ALA A 393 7.38 -36.52 -12.92
N ALA A 394 7.39 -37.12 -14.11
CA ALA A 394 7.97 -38.42 -14.36
C ALA A 394 8.86 -38.33 -15.60
N LYS A 395 10.06 -38.90 -15.54
CA LYS A 395 11.00 -38.94 -16.66
C LYS A 395 11.48 -40.37 -16.89
N SER A 396 11.41 -40.82 -18.14
CA SER A 396 11.88 -42.14 -18.55
C SER A 396 13.34 -42.09 -18.99
N PHE A 397 14.12 -43.06 -18.52
CA PHE A 397 15.51 -43.29 -18.89
C PHE A 397 15.64 -44.65 -19.57
N HIS A 398 16.40 -44.70 -20.66
CA HIS A 398 16.70 -45.95 -21.34
C HIS A 398 17.77 -46.71 -20.57
N VAL A 399 17.46 -47.93 -20.11
CA VAL A 399 18.44 -48.75 -19.40
C VAL A 399 19.22 -49.59 -20.42
N ARG A 400 20.53 -49.35 -20.52
CA ARG A 400 21.43 -50.10 -21.38
C ARG A 400 22.32 -51.04 -20.57
N ALA A 401 22.73 -52.13 -21.19
CA ALA A 401 23.82 -52.93 -20.65
C ALA A 401 25.12 -52.10 -20.71
N LEU A 402 26.07 -52.39 -19.81
CA LEU A 402 27.42 -51.85 -19.94
C LEU A 402 27.97 -52.13 -21.34
N PRO A 403 28.72 -51.21 -21.97
CA PRO A 403 29.46 -51.51 -23.20
C PRO A 403 30.40 -52.70 -23.02
N ASN A 404 30.84 -53.33 -24.11
CA ASN A 404 31.85 -54.38 -24.02
C ASN A 404 33.20 -53.75 -23.66
N PRO A 405 33.96 -54.32 -22.71
CA PRO A 405 35.27 -53.80 -22.36
C PRO A 405 36.29 -54.12 -23.45
N THR A 406 37.37 -53.35 -23.47
CA THR A 406 38.52 -53.60 -24.34
C THR A 406 39.58 -54.37 -23.55
N PRO A 407 40.06 -55.52 -24.06
CA PRO A 407 41.16 -56.21 -23.41
C PRO A 407 42.47 -55.46 -23.63
N TYR A 408 43.37 -55.52 -22.65
CA TYR A 408 44.67 -54.91 -22.72
C TYR A 408 45.71 -55.69 -21.91
N ILE A 409 46.98 -55.52 -22.30
CA ILE A 409 48.12 -55.96 -21.50
C ILE A 409 48.62 -54.76 -20.71
N GLU A 410 48.68 -54.89 -19.40
CA GLU A 410 49.28 -53.87 -18.54
C GLU A 410 50.78 -54.13 -18.41
N TYR A 411 51.60 -53.14 -18.73
CA TYR A 411 53.04 -53.19 -18.50
C TYR A 411 53.57 -51.83 -18.07
N THR A 412 54.72 -51.81 -17.41
CA THR A 412 55.42 -50.57 -17.05
C THR A 412 56.36 -50.17 -18.18
N ASP A 413 56.26 -48.93 -18.63
CA ASP A 413 57.21 -48.36 -19.58
C ASP A 413 58.61 -48.18 -18.95
N VAL A 414 59.59 -47.75 -19.77
CA VAL A 414 60.96 -47.47 -19.32
C VAL A 414 61.03 -46.37 -18.25
N ASN A 415 59.98 -45.54 -18.15
CA ASN A 415 59.86 -44.44 -17.19
C ASN A 415 59.10 -44.85 -15.91
N GLY A 416 58.67 -46.11 -15.78
CA GLY A 416 57.95 -46.62 -14.62
C GLY A 416 56.44 -46.38 -14.62
N ASN A 417 55.86 -45.85 -15.70
CA ASN A 417 54.42 -45.59 -15.80
C ASN A 417 53.66 -46.82 -16.29
N PRO A 418 52.47 -47.13 -15.73
CA PRO A 418 51.61 -48.20 -16.23
C PRO A 418 50.98 -47.81 -17.58
N VAL A 419 51.15 -48.66 -18.58
CA VAL A 419 50.62 -48.49 -19.94
C VAL A 419 49.64 -49.61 -20.27
N MET A 420 48.50 -49.26 -20.87
CA MET A 420 47.51 -50.20 -21.38
C MET A 420 47.78 -50.49 -22.86
N PHE A 421 48.39 -51.63 -23.17
CA PHE A 421 48.62 -52.08 -24.54
C PHE A 421 47.34 -52.70 -25.12
N LYS A 422 46.75 -52.05 -26.13
CA LYS A 422 45.51 -52.46 -26.81
C LYS A 422 45.75 -53.10 -28.20
N GLY A 423 47.01 -53.24 -28.63
CA GLY A 423 47.40 -53.85 -29.91
C GLY A 423 48.61 -53.17 -30.56
N GLY A 424 49.29 -53.87 -31.47
CA GLY A 424 50.46 -53.35 -32.21
C GLY A 424 51.79 -53.99 -31.79
N GLY A 425 52.88 -53.22 -31.86
CA GLY A 425 54.23 -53.72 -31.54
C GLY A 425 54.54 -53.70 -30.04
N LEU A 426 54.89 -54.84 -29.46
CA LEU A 426 55.36 -54.94 -28.07
C LEU A 426 56.63 -55.78 -27.99
N SER A 427 57.57 -55.36 -27.13
CA SER A 427 58.84 -56.07 -26.98
C SER A 427 58.63 -57.46 -26.40
N LYS A 428 59.41 -58.44 -26.89
CA LYS A 428 59.32 -59.82 -26.40
C LYS A 428 59.51 -59.92 -24.88
N SER A 429 60.41 -59.14 -24.29
CA SER A 429 60.67 -59.16 -22.85
C SER A 429 59.45 -58.74 -22.03
N VAL A 430 58.73 -57.70 -22.49
CA VAL A 430 57.49 -57.25 -21.85
C VAL A 430 56.40 -58.30 -21.98
N LEU A 431 56.25 -58.94 -23.14
CA LEU A 431 55.25 -59.99 -23.36
C LEU A 431 55.45 -61.22 -22.48
N VAL A 432 56.70 -61.65 -22.26
CA VAL A 432 57.01 -62.80 -21.40
C VAL A 432 56.80 -62.49 -19.92
N ASN A 433 57.04 -61.23 -19.52
CA ASN A 433 56.90 -60.76 -18.14
C ASN A 433 55.49 -60.27 -17.80
N ALA A 434 54.63 -60.06 -18.80
CA ALA A 434 53.25 -59.66 -18.59
C ALA A 434 52.52 -60.73 -17.76
N PRO A 435 51.90 -60.37 -16.63
CA PRO A 435 51.24 -61.34 -15.76
C PRO A 435 50.03 -61.99 -16.43
N GLY A 436 49.37 -61.28 -17.34
CA GLY A 436 48.13 -61.71 -17.98
C GLY A 436 47.43 -60.61 -18.76
N ILE A 437 46.18 -60.89 -19.12
CA ILE A 437 45.28 -59.97 -19.82
C ILE A 437 44.31 -59.36 -18.80
N LYS A 438 44.12 -58.05 -18.89
CA LYS A 438 43.08 -57.31 -18.18
C LYS A 438 42.03 -56.82 -19.18
N ALA A 439 40.85 -56.44 -18.68
CA ALA A 439 39.81 -55.86 -19.49
C ALA A 439 39.18 -54.68 -18.74
N ALA A 440 38.95 -53.57 -19.42
CA ALA A 440 38.25 -52.43 -18.86
C ALA A 440 37.47 -51.68 -19.95
N ILE A 441 36.40 -51.01 -19.54
CA ILE A 441 35.84 -49.93 -20.35
C ILE A 441 36.67 -48.71 -20.02
N ASP A 442 37.32 -48.15 -21.04
CA ASP A 442 38.17 -46.96 -20.95
C ASP A 442 37.86 -46.09 -22.17
N ASP A 443 36.80 -45.28 -22.01
CA ASP A 443 36.29 -44.35 -23.02
C ASP A 443 36.37 -42.89 -22.51
N GLY A 444 37.32 -42.62 -21.61
CA GLY A 444 37.56 -41.31 -20.98
C GLY A 444 36.50 -40.86 -19.96
N ILE A 445 35.26 -41.36 -20.03
CA ILE A 445 34.16 -41.02 -19.12
C ILE A 445 33.89 -42.14 -18.11
N LEU A 446 34.01 -43.40 -18.54
CA LEU A 446 33.83 -44.59 -17.71
C LEU A 446 35.18 -45.30 -17.59
N ASN A 447 35.58 -45.60 -16.36
CA ASN A 447 36.72 -46.47 -16.05
C ASN A 447 36.22 -47.62 -15.15
N ILE A 448 35.71 -48.66 -15.80
CA ILE A 448 35.10 -49.80 -15.10
C ILE A 448 35.95 -51.05 -15.37
N PRO A 449 36.59 -51.63 -14.33
CA PRO A 449 37.38 -52.83 -14.50
C PRO A 449 36.49 -54.07 -14.67
N PHE A 450 36.91 -54.96 -15.56
CA PHE A 450 36.30 -56.27 -15.79
C PHE A 450 37.30 -57.37 -15.41
N GLN A 451 36.79 -58.48 -14.87
CA GLN A 451 37.61 -59.63 -14.51
C GLN A 451 37.69 -60.61 -15.68
N VAL A 452 38.90 -60.81 -16.23
CA VAL A 452 39.13 -61.79 -17.30
C VAL A 452 39.08 -63.21 -16.72
N THR A 453 38.21 -64.07 -17.25
CA THR A 453 38.02 -65.45 -16.81
C THR A 453 38.89 -66.42 -17.62
N GLY A 454 39.19 -66.11 -18.87
CA GLY A 454 40.03 -66.95 -19.74
C GLY A 454 40.30 -66.30 -21.10
N PHE A 455 41.33 -66.76 -21.78
CA PHE A 455 41.64 -66.38 -23.16
C PHE A 455 42.43 -67.50 -23.86
N ARG A 456 42.63 -67.36 -25.17
CA ARG A 456 43.57 -68.19 -25.92
C ARG A 456 44.48 -67.33 -26.78
N THR A 457 45.69 -67.81 -27.01
CA THR A 457 46.63 -67.22 -27.96
C THR A 457 46.68 -68.08 -29.19
N VAL A 458 46.62 -67.47 -30.37
CA VAL A 458 46.72 -68.16 -31.66
C VAL A 458 48.05 -67.76 -32.28
N PHE A 459 48.97 -68.72 -32.33
CA PHE A 459 50.25 -68.61 -33.02
C PHE A 459 50.16 -69.24 -34.42
N PHE A 460 51.12 -68.93 -35.28
CA PHE A 460 51.24 -69.57 -36.60
C PHE A 460 52.61 -70.23 -36.71
N ASP A 461 52.61 -71.49 -37.16
CA ASP A 461 53.85 -72.18 -37.50
C ASP A 461 54.39 -71.73 -38.87
N SER A 462 55.56 -72.25 -39.26
CA SER A 462 56.17 -71.96 -40.56
C SER A 462 55.37 -72.48 -41.76
N MET A 463 54.40 -73.38 -41.55
CA MET A 463 53.51 -73.93 -42.57
C MET A 463 52.16 -73.18 -42.65
N GLY A 464 51.95 -72.17 -41.79
CA GLY A 464 50.73 -71.39 -41.74
C GLY A 464 49.59 -72.00 -40.92
N ASN A 465 49.84 -73.10 -40.18
CA ASN A 465 48.83 -73.68 -39.30
C ASN A 465 48.67 -72.86 -38.02
N ALA A 466 47.42 -72.64 -37.63
CA ALA A 466 47.08 -71.98 -36.37
C ALA A 466 47.29 -72.94 -35.18
N ILE A 467 48.08 -72.52 -34.20
CA ILE A 467 48.33 -73.23 -32.95
C ILE A 467 47.60 -72.47 -31.82
N PRO A 468 46.37 -72.86 -31.46
CA PRO A 468 45.65 -72.26 -30.33
C PRO A 468 46.14 -72.84 -29.00
N GLU A 469 46.61 -71.98 -28.10
CA GLU A 469 47.01 -72.34 -26.75
C GLU A 469 46.11 -71.64 -25.72
N ILE A 470 45.61 -72.39 -24.75
CA ILE A 470 44.66 -71.92 -23.73
C ILE A 470 45.43 -71.27 -22.55
N SER A 471 44.86 -70.22 -21.98
CA SER A 471 45.42 -69.49 -20.83
C SER A 471 45.16 -70.21 -19.50
N ASN A 472 45.84 -69.75 -18.44
CA ASN A 472 45.52 -70.12 -17.07
C ASN A 472 44.70 -68.99 -16.41
N GLY A 473 43.38 -69.00 -16.65
CA GLY A 473 42.49 -67.92 -16.24
C GLY A 473 42.85 -66.60 -16.94
N SER A 474 43.01 -65.52 -16.17
CA SER A 474 43.49 -64.23 -16.67
C SER A 474 44.99 -64.19 -17.00
N ARG A 475 45.77 -65.24 -16.69
CA ARG A 475 47.23 -65.26 -16.83
C ARG A 475 47.69 -66.12 -18.01
N PHE A 476 48.86 -65.79 -18.57
CA PHE A 476 49.48 -66.63 -19.60
C PHE A 476 49.89 -67.99 -19.01
N SER A 477 49.57 -69.08 -19.72
CA SER A 477 50.06 -70.41 -19.38
C SER A 477 51.54 -70.57 -19.79
N GLU A 478 52.25 -71.54 -19.21
CA GLU A 478 53.66 -71.75 -19.55
C GLU A 478 53.86 -72.13 -21.03
N ARG A 479 52.93 -72.89 -21.62
CA ARG A 479 52.94 -73.18 -23.07
C ARG A 479 52.84 -71.91 -23.91
N GLN A 480 51.95 -70.99 -23.54
CA GLN A 480 51.83 -69.70 -24.22
C GLN A 480 53.13 -68.89 -24.12
N LYS A 481 53.75 -68.83 -22.92
CA LYS A 481 55.03 -68.13 -22.73
C LYS A 481 56.15 -68.77 -23.53
N GLU A 482 56.21 -70.09 -23.63
CA GLU A 482 57.18 -70.80 -24.46
C GLU A 482 57.03 -70.45 -25.95
N GLN A 483 55.80 -70.42 -26.46
CA GLN A 483 55.53 -69.99 -27.84
C GLN A 483 55.92 -68.52 -28.08
N ILE A 484 55.62 -67.63 -27.12
CA ILE A 484 56.06 -66.21 -27.16
C ILE A 484 57.59 -66.10 -27.20
N ARG A 485 58.32 -66.92 -26.43
CA ARG A 485 59.79 -66.94 -26.45
C ARG A 485 60.33 -67.35 -27.83
N ARG A 486 59.71 -68.35 -28.46
CA ARG A 486 60.08 -68.90 -29.78
C ARG A 486 59.75 -67.98 -30.96
N LEU A 487 58.75 -67.10 -30.83
CA LEU A 487 58.37 -66.15 -31.88
C LEU A 487 59.54 -65.24 -32.29
N GLN A 488 59.81 -65.12 -33.58
CA GLN A 488 60.83 -64.22 -34.11
C GLN A 488 60.33 -62.76 -34.14
N HIS A 489 61.28 -61.82 -34.24
CA HIS A 489 60.99 -60.41 -34.46
C HIS A 489 60.10 -60.20 -35.69
N GLY A 490 59.12 -59.30 -35.58
CA GLY A 490 58.18 -58.97 -36.65
C GLY A 490 57.05 -59.98 -36.88
N LYS A 491 57.03 -61.11 -36.16
CA LYS A 491 55.92 -62.08 -36.21
C LYS A 491 54.74 -61.63 -35.34
N TYR A 492 53.55 -62.05 -35.73
CA TYR A 492 52.29 -61.72 -35.06
C TYR A 492 51.69 -62.95 -34.38
N PHE A 493 51.00 -62.72 -33.29
CA PHE A 493 50.05 -63.67 -32.72
C PHE A 493 48.81 -62.93 -32.25
N TYR A 494 47.71 -63.66 -32.13
CA TYR A 494 46.42 -63.08 -31.72
C TYR A 494 46.03 -63.58 -30.34
N ILE A 495 45.57 -62.67 -29.49
CA ILE A 495 44.87 -63.03 -28.25
C ILE A 495 43.38 -62.99 -28.58
N SER A 496 42.75 -64.16 -28.62
CA SER A 496 41.35 -64.32 -29.02
C SER A 496 40.57 -65.11 -27.96
N GLY A 497 39.24 -65.16 -28.10
CA GLY A 497 38.39 -65.88 -27.15
C GLY A 497 38.51 -65.35 -25.73
N VAL A 498 38.78 -64.04 -25.57
CA VAL A 498 38.94 -63.42 -24.26
C VAL A 498 37.55 -63.32 -23.64
N LYS A 499 37.36 -63.98 -22.50
CA LYS A 499 36.14 -63.91 -21.71
C LYS A 499 36.35 -63.03 -20.50
N ALA A 500 35.43 -62.10 -20.26
CA ALA A 500 35.49 -61.17 -19.13
C ALA A 500 34.12 -61.01 -18.46
N THR A 501 34.12 -60.91 -17.14
CA THR A 501 32.94 -60.69 -16.31
C THR A 501 32.95 -59.28 -15.74
N GLY A 502 31.85 -58.54 -15.94
CA GLY A 502 31.70 -57.17 -15.45
C GLY A 502 31.09 -57.09 -14.05
N PRO A 503 30.99 -55.88 -13.48
CA PRO A 503 30.27 -55.64 -12.21
C PRO A 503 28.78 -55.98 -12.28
N ASP A 504 28.23 -56.09 -13.50
CA ASP A 504 26.88 -56.57 -13.78
C ASP A 504 26.74 -58.10 -13.64
N GLY A 505 27.84 -58.83 -13.42
CA GLY A 505 27.86 -60.28 -13.24
C GLY A 505 27.71 -61.10 -14.52
N LEU A 506 27.70 -60.43 -15.69
CA LEU A 506 27.55 -61.09 -16.99
C LEU A 506 28.92 -61.40 -17.59
N GLU A 507 29.14 -62.65 -18.01
CA GLU A 507 30.32 -63.06 -18.78
C GLU A 507 30.11 -62.72 -20.26
N ARG A 508 31.16 -62.15 -20.88
CA ARG A 508 31.14 -61.72 -22.29
C ARG A 508 32.43 -62.09 -22.98
N GLU A 509 32.34 -62.49 -24.24
CA GLU A 509 33.49 -62.61 -25.12
C GLU A 509 33.80 -61.24 -25.75
N ILE A 510 35.07 -60.82 -25.68
CA ILE A 510 35.51 -59.46 -26.03
C ILE A 510 36.49 -59.46 -27.20
N ALA A 511 36.83 -58.27 -27.67
CA ALA A 511 37.60 -58.08 -28.92
C ALA A 511 38.96 -58.80 -28.92
N VAL A 512 39.43 -59.14 -30.12
CA VAL A 512 40.75 -59.76 -30.33
C VAL A 512 41.84 -58.71 -30.23
N ILE A 513 42.97 -59.03 -29.59
CA ILE A 513 44.18 -58.20 -29.64
C ILE A 513 45.16 -58.82 -30.64
N GLU A 514 45.63 -58.01 -31.59
CA GLU A 514 46.77 -58.34 -32.43
C GLU A 514 48.07 -57.86 -31.76
N VAL A 515 49.03 -58.78 -31.65
CA VAL A 515 50.33 -58.49 -31.04
C VAL A 515 51.46 -58.82 -32.01
N ARG A 516 52.26 -57.81 -32.35
CA ARG A 516 53.51 -57.95 -33.10
C ARG A 516 54.69 -57.96 -32.15
N VAL A 517 55.51 -59.00 -32.23
CA VAL A 517 56.73 -59.06 -31.43
C VAL A 517 57.76 -58.10 -32.01
N ASN A 518 58.18 -57.12 -31.21
CA ASN A 518 59.25 -56.17 -31.52
C ASN A 518 60.53 -56.43 -30.73
#